data_AF-A0A0D0EXB9-F1
#
_entry.id   AF-A0A0D0EXB9-F1
#
_cell.length_a   1.000
_cell.length_b   1.000
_cell.length_c   1.000
_cell.angle_alpha   90.00
_cell.angle_beta   90.00
_cell.angle_gamma   90.00
#
_symmetry.space_group_name_H-M   'P 1'
#
loop_
_entity.id
_entity.type
_entity.pdbx_description
1 polymer ?
#
loop_
_entity_poly.entity_id
_entity_poly.type
_entity_poly.pdbx_seq_one_letter_code
_entity_poly.pdbx_strand_id
1 'polypeptide(L)'
;MHAWFSINPDPLTVETLAVLICSEFIMVNSGVLMAVFQKKLLILFFALVYALFAYEFNKMLPLQDNKIMIAYFVLVLHRMRFAFYNKSEKQRDKLLGLSGLAAILYIVSIGFCVVFSNFLRKLTYTKAFLDENNFQHNNYDPSQNSILMATGSIYYSLLIFSYLSNEYLEKKQGH
;
A
#
# COMPACT_ATOMS: atom_id res chain seq x y z
N MET A 1 6.91 -12.19 -6.39
CA MET A 1 7.28 -12.43 -7.81
C MET A 1 6.90 -13.81 -8.32
N HIS A 2 7.04 -14.89 -7.54
CA HIS A 2 6.71 -16.25 -8.01
C HIS A 2 5.23 -16.43 -8.45
N ALA A 3 4.30 -15.76 -7.75
CA ALA A 3 2.87 -15.78 -8.08
C ALA A 3 2.52 -15.20 -9.47
N TRP A 4 3.38 -14.37 -10.06
CA TRP A 4 3.14 -13.78 -11.40
C TRP A 4 3.47 -14.73 -12.55
N PHE A 5 4.38 -15.68 -12.28
CA PHE A 5 4.87 -16.63 -13.27
C PHE A 5 4.20 -18.01 -13.15
N SER A 6 3.53 -18.29 -12.03
CA SER A 6 2.74 -19.51 -11.85
C SER A 6 1.44 -19.46 -12.65
N ILE A 7 1.08 -20.61 -13.24
CA ILE A 7 -0.25 -20.87 -13.77
C ILE A 7 -1.14 -21.21 -12.57
N ASN A 8 -2.31 -20.56 -12.42
CA ASN A 8 -3.18 -20.67 -11.24
C ASN A 8 -2.47 -20.31 -9.92
N PRO A 9 -2.01 -19.06 -9.73
CA PRO A 9 -1.53 -18.63 -8.42
C PRO A 9 -2.65 -18.73 -7.39
N ASP A 10 -2.30 -19.09 -6.15
CA ASP A 10 -3.26 -19.21 -5.06
C ASP A 10 -4.10 -17.91 -4.94
N PRO A 11 -5.41 -17.96 -5.23
CA PRO A 11 -6.26 -16.77 -5.34
C PRO A 11 -6.34 -16.03 -4.00
N LEU A 12 -6.29 -16.77 -2.89
CA LEU A 12 -6.30 -16.25 -1.53
C LEU A 12 -5.10 -15.34 -1.25
N THR A 13 -3.91 -15.81 -1.64
CA THR A 13 -2.67 -15.05 -1.51
C THR A 13 -2.68 -13.81 -2.40
N VAL A 14 -3.15 -13.93 -3.64
CA VAL A 14 -3.25 -12.81 -4.59
C VAL A 14 -4.20 -11.72 -4.09
N GLU A 15 -5.38 -12.11 -3.61
CA GLU A 15 -6.37 -11.19 -3.08
C GLU A 15 -5.88 -10.50 -1.80
N THR A 16 -5.26 -11.26 -0.89
CA THR A 16 -4.63 -10.71 0.32
C THR A 16 -3.58 -9.66 -0.04
N LEU A 17 -2.72 -9.94 -1.02
CA LEU A 17 -1.69 -9.00 -1.47
C LEU A 17 -2.31 -7.77 -2.16
N ALA A 18 -3.35 -7.95 -2.97
CA ALA A 18 -4.05 -6.85 -3.62
C ALA A 18 -4.69 -5.90 -2.60
N VAL A 19 -5.35 -6.44 -1.57
CA VAL A 19 -5.92 -5.65 -0.45
C VAL A 19 -4.83 -4.92 0.32
N LEU A 20 -3.69 -5.56 0.59
CA LEU A 20 -2.54 -4.91 1.24
C LEU A 20 -2.00 -3.75 0.41
N ILE A 21 -1.82 -3.92 -0.90
CA ILE A 21 -1.37 -2.85 -1.82
C ILE A 21 -2.40 -1.72 -1.89
N CYS A 22 -3.70 -2.04 -1.83
CA CYS A 22 -4.76 -1.02 -1.75
C CYS A 22 -4.69 -0.25 -0.43
N SER A 23 -4.48 -0.94 0.70
CA SER A 23 -4.33 -0.31 2.02
C SER A 23 -3.11 0.60 2.12
N GLU A 24 -2.06 0.32 1.34
CA GLU A 24 -0.86 1.16 1.27
C GLU A 24 -1.20 2.58 0.79
N PHE A 25 -2.17 2.75 -0.11
CA PHE A 25 -2.63 4.09 -0.51
C PHE A 25 -3.05 4.93 0.70
N ILE A 26 -3.87 4.33 1.57
CA ILE A 26 -4.36 4.98 2.79
C ILE A 26 -3.20 5.26 3.74
N MET A 27 -2.28 4.31 3.89
CA MET A 27 -1.12 4.45 4.76
C MET A 27 -0.14 5.54 4.30
N VAL A 28 0.08 5.69 3.00
CA VAL A 28 1.00 6.69 2.45
C VAL A 28 0.43 8.10 2.61
N ASN A 29 -0.86 8.27 2.34
CA ASN A 29 -1.55 9.56 2.55
C ASN A 29 -1.68 9.90 4.04
N SER A 30 -1.75 8.91 4.92
CA SER A 30 -1.79 9.15 6.37
C SER A 30 -0.55 9.89 6.88
N GLY A 31 0.63 9.53 6.38
CA GLY A 31 1.88 10.19 6.76
C GLY A 31 1.89 11.67 6.38
N VAL A 32 1.35 12.00 5.20
CA VAL A 32 1.24 13.38 4.72
C VAL A 32 0.25 14.18 5.59
N LEU A 33 -0.95 13.64 5.80
CA LEU A 33 -1.98 14.32 6.61
C LEU A 33 -1.53 14.54 8.06
N MET A 34 -0.87 13.56 8.68
CA MET A 34 -0.37 13.68 10.05
C MET A 34 0.76 14.69 10.18
N ALA A 35 1.60 14.81 9.16
CA ALA A 35 2.69 15.78 9.19
C ALA A 35 2.18 17.22 8.97
N VAL A 36 1.07 17.41 8.26
CA VAL A 36 0.36 18.69 8.12
C VAL A 36 -0.43 19.05 9.39
N PHE A 37 -1.16 18.08 9.96
CA PHE A 37 -2.06 18.31 11.08
C PHE A 37 -1.48 17.83 12.42
N GLN A 38 -0.93 18.75 13.20
CA GLN A 38 -0.23 18.44 14.46
C GLN A 38 -1.08 18.62 15.74
N LYS A 39 -2.40 18.85 15.61
CA LYS A 39 -3.29 19.03 16.77
C LYS A 39 -3.64 17.66 17.37
N LYS A 40 -3.40 17.49 18.68
CA LYS A 40 -3.68 16.25 19.44
C LYS A 40 -5.10 15.70 19.21
N LEU A 41 -6.11 16.57 19.18
CA LEU A 41 -7.50 16.19 18.89
C LEU A 41 -7.69 15.67 17.45
N LEU A 42 -6.99 16.24 16.47
CA LEU A 42 -7.10 15.80 15.08
C LEU A 42 -6.41 14.46 14.86
N ILE A 43 -5.29 14.22 15.54
CA ILE A 43 -4.59 12.93 15.51
C ILE A 43 -5.49 11.81 16.07
N LEU A 44 -6.23 12.07 17.14
CA LEU A 44 -7.21 11.12 17.68
C LEU A 44 -8.34 10.84 16.69
N PHE A 45 -8.87 11.88 16.04
CA PHE A 45 -9.87 11.72 14.99
C PHE A 45 -9.36 10.85 13.84
N PHE A 46 -8.14 11.13 13.35
CA PHE A 46 -7.52 10.31 12.31
C PHE A 46 -7.30 8.87 12.75
N ALA A 47 -6.89 8.63 14.00
CA ALA A 47 -6.74 7.27 14.53
C ALA A 47 -8.05 6.46 14.46
N LEU A 48 -9.19 7.10 14.78
CA LEU A 48 -10.51 6.47 14.66
C LEU A 48 -10.88 6.19 13.19
N VAL A 49 -10.61 7.13 12.29
CA VAL A 49 -10.82 6.94 10.85
C VAL A 49 -9.98 5.78 10.32
N TYR A 50 -8.71 5.66 10.73
CA TYR A 50 -7.86 4.54 10.32
C TYR A 50 -8.29 3.20 10.94
N ALA A 51 -8.88 3.20 12.14
CA ALA A 51 -9.48 2.00 12.71
C ALA A 51 -10.68 1.51 11.88
N LEU A 52 -11.51 2.45 11.39
CA LEU A 52 -12.61 2.12 10.48
C LEU A 52 -12.10 1.55 9.15
N PHE A 53 -11.07 2.16 8.55
CA PHE A 53 -10.45 1.61 7.35
C PHE A 53 -9.86 0.22 7.57
N ALA A 54 -9.18 -0.01 8.70
CA ALA A 54 -8.63 -1.32 9.05
C ALA A 54 -9.74 -2.38 9.16
N TYR A 55 -10.88 -2.01 9.75
CA TYR A 55 -12.05 -2.87 9.85
C TYR A 55 -12.66 -3.21 8.47
N GLU A 56 -12.81 -2.22 7.59
CA GLU A 56 -13.31 -2.45 6.23
C GLU A 56 -12.35 -3.32 5.40
N PHE A 57 -11.04 -3.10 5.52
CA PHE A 57 -10.06 -3.97 4.86
C PHE A 57 -10.09 -5.41 5.39
N ASN A 58 -10.36 -5.61 6.68
CA ASN A 58 -10.47 -6.95 7.24
C ASN A 58 -11.64 -7.74 6.61
N LYS A 59 -12.74 -7.06 6.26
CA LYS A 59 -13.86 -7.68 5.55
C LYS A 59 -13.51 -8.06 4.11
N MET A 60 -12.61 -7.30 3.48
CA MET A 60 -12.12 -7.57 2.12
C MET A 60 -11.07 -8.70 2.09
N LEU A 61 -10.49 -9.06 3.24
CA LEU A 61 -9.56 -10.18 3.32
C LEU A 61 -10.31 -11.51 3.28
N PRO A 62 -9.92 -12.46 2.41
CA PRO A 62 -10.68 -13.68 2.21
C PRO A 62 -10.65 -14.64 3.41
N LEU A 63 -9.64 -14.53 4.29
CA LEU A 63 -9.56 -15.27 5.57
C LEU A 63 -10.09 -14.48 6.77
N GLN A 64 -10.43 -13.19 6.61
CA GLN A 64 -10.73 -12.27 7.73
C GLN A 64 -9.73 -12.40 8.89
N ASP A 65 -8.44 -12.60 8.59
CA ASP A 65 -7.42 -12.79 9.61
C ASP A 65 -7.15 -11.46 10.32
N ASN A 66 -7.72 -11.35 11.53
CA ASN A 66 -7.56 -10.20 12.40
C ASN A 66 -6.10 -9.83 12.66
N LYS A 67 -5.14 -10.75 12.46
CA LYS A 67 -3.70 -10.45 12.58
C LYS A 67 -3.24 -9.38 11.60
N ILE A 68 -3.72 -9.43 10.35
CA ILE A 68 -3.35 -8.45 9.31
C ILE A 68 -3.92 -7.08 9.68
N MET A 69 -5.18 -7.04 10.13
CA MET A 69 -5.82 -5.82 10.62
C MET A 69 -5.07 -5.23 11.82
N ILE A 70 -4.73 -6.04 12.81
CA ILE A 70 -3.98 -5.61 14.00
C ILE A 70 -2.60 -5.08 13.60
N ALA A 71 -1.88 -5.80 12.73
CA ALA A 71 -0.58 -5.38 12.24
C ALA A 71 -0.66 -4.03 11.50
N TYR A 72 -1.65 -3.86 10.62
CA TYR A 72 -1.90 -2.60 9.92
C TYR A 72 -2.17 -1.46 10.91
N PHE A 73 -3.07 -1.67 11.87
CA PHE A 73 -3.42 -0.66 12.87
C PHE A 73 -2.21 -0.26 13.73
N VAL A 74 -1.42 -1.24 14.19
CA VAL A 74 -0.19 -1.00 14.95
C VAL A 74 0.83 -0.23 14.12
N LEU A 75 0.99 -0.53 12.83
CA LEU A 75 1.88 0.21 11.93
C LEU A 75 1.44 1.67 11.76
N VAL A 76 0.14 1.93 11.59
CA VAL A 76 -0.40 3.29 11.50
C VAL A 76 -0.17 4.04 12.82
N LEU A 77 -0.43 3.41 13.97
CA LEU A 77 -0.13 4.00 15.29
C LEU A 77 1.37 4.29 15.48
N HIS A 78 2.24 3.37 15.04
CA HIS A 78 3.68 3.55 15.10
C HIS A 78 4.13 4.74 14.23
N ARG A 79 3.54 4.90 13.04
CA ARG A 79 3.75 6.08 12.18
C ARG A 79 3.22 7.37 12.82
N MET A 80 2.10 7.30 13.53
CA MET A 80 1.52 8.42 14.29
C MET A 80 2.39 8.86 15.47
N ARG A 81 3.37 8.06 15.93
CA ARG A 81 4.25 8.40 17.06
C ARG A 81 4.86 9.80 16.92
N PHE A 82 5.20 10.21 15.70
CA PHE A 82 5.81 11.51 15.43
C PHE A 82 4.85 12.70 15.62
N ALA A 83 3.55 12.49 15.59
CA ALA A 83 2.57 13.55 15.84
C ALA A 83 2.44 13.87 17.35
N PHE A 84 2.94 12.99 18.22
CA PHE A 84 2.95 13.17 19.68
C PHE A 84 4.26 13.79 20.21
N TYR A 85 5.35 13.76 19.43
CA TYR A 85 6.63 14.36 19.79
C TYR A 85 6.84 15.65 18.99
N ASN A 86 7.08 16.76 19.67
CA ASN A 86 7.32 18.06 19.05
C ASN A 86 8.71 18.04 18.35
N LYS A 87 8.74 17.66 17.06
CA LYS A 87 9.98 17.61 16.27
C LYS A 87 10.45 18.99 15.86
N SER A 88 11.76 19.15 15.69
CA SER A 88 12.32 20.34 15.05
C SER A 88 11.84 20.47 13.61
N GLU A 89 11.66 21.70 13.13
CA GLU A 89 11.10 21.98 11.81
C GLU A 89 11.88 21.28 10.68
N LYS A 90 13.21 21.20 10.79
CA LYS A 90 14.06 20.50 9.81
C LYS A 90 13.77 19.00 9.68
N GLN A 91 13.46 18.33 10.79
CA GLN A 91 13.11 16.90 10.74
C GLN A 91 11.69 16.70 10.18
N ARG A 92 10.78 17.63 10.47
CA ARG A 92 9.42 17.63 9.94
C ARG A 92 9.43 17.76 8.42
N ASP A 93 10.19 18.69 7.88
CA ASP A 93 10.23 18.95 6.43
C ASP A 93 10.83 17.76 5.66
N LYS A 94 11.85 17.09 6.21
CA LYS A 94 12.41 15.86 5.63
C LYS A 94 11.39 14.72 5.60
N LEU A 95 10.61 14.55 6.68
CA LEU A 95 9.56 13.53 6.77
C LEU A 95 8.37 13.83 5.85
N LEU A 96 7.98 15.10 5.72
CA LEU A 96 6.98 15.59 4.77
C LEU A 96 7.42 15.30 3.34
N GLY A 97 8.67 15.65 2.99
CA GLY A 97 9.22 15.41 1.66
C GLY A 97 9.23 13.93 1.29
N LEU A 98 9.67 13.06 2.21
CA LEU A 98 9.72 11.61 1.95
C LEU A 98 8.31 10.99 1.84
N SER A 99 7.38 11.39 2.71
CA SER A 99 6.00 10.88 2.68
C SER A 99 5.22 11.40 1.47
N GLY A 100 5.43 12.67 1.11
CA GLY A 100 4.85 13.27 -0.09
C GLY A 100 5.41 12.64 -1.37
N LEU A 101 6.71 12.37 -1.43
CA LEU A 101 7.33 11.64 -2.52
C LEU A 101 6.73 10.24 -2.66
N ALA A 102 6.59 9.50 -1.55
CA ALA A 102 5.95 8.19 -1.57
C ALA A 102 4.50 8.25 -2.10
N ALA A 103 3.73 9.28 -1.72
CA ALA A 103 2.37 9.48 -2.21
C ALA A 103 2.32 9.73 -3.73
N ILE A 104 3.22 10.59 -4.23
CA ILE A 104 3.34 10.86 -5.65
C ILE A 104 3.73 9.59 -6.41
N LEU A 105 4.75 8.86 -5.93
CA LEU A 105 5.19 7.61 -6.54
C LEU A 105 4.07 6.57 -6.59
N TYR A 106 3.25 6.46 -5.54
CA TYR A 106 2.10 5.58 -5.54
C TYR A 106 1.07 5.98 -6.61
N ILE A 107 0.70 7.27 -6.67
CA ILE A 107 -0.28 7.79 -7.66
C ILE A 107 0.22 7.59 -9.11
N VAL A 108 1.51 7.86 -9.35
CA VAL A 108 2.12 7.64 -10.66
C VAL A 108 2.16 6.15 -11.00
N SER A 109 2.45 5.29 -10.03
CA SER A 109 2.51 3.84 -10.25
C SER A 109 1.14 3.27 -10.61
N ILE A 110 0.09 3.62 -9.85
CA ILE A 110 -1.27 3.14 -10.15
C ILE A 110 -1.78 3.73 -11.46
N GLY A 111 -1.54 5.02 -11.72
CA GLY A 111 -1.92 5.67 -12.98
C GLY A 111 -1.23 5.03 -14.18
N PHE A 112 0.06 4.73 -14.07
CA PHE A 112 0.80 4.00 -15.09
C PHE A 112 0.21 2.60 -15.32
N CYS A 113 -0.04 1.84 -14.26
CA CYS A 113 -0.61 0.49 -14.39
C CYS A 113 -2.03 0.49 -14.98
N VAL A 114 -2.85 1.49 -14.68
CA VAL A 114 -4.20 1.62 -15.24
C VAL A 114 -4.14 1.98 -16.73
N VAL A 115 -3.32 2.96 -17.11
CA VAL A 115 -3.16 3.37 -18.52
C VAL A 115 -2.57 2.26 -19.39
N PHE A 116 -1.57 1.55 -18.87
CA PHE A 116 -0.91 0.44 -19.55
C PHE A 116 -1.54 -0.93 -19.23
N SER A 117 -2.75 -0.96 -18.68
CA SER A 117 -3.45 -2.19 -18.29
C SER A 117 -3.59 -3.19 -19.45
N ASN A 118 -3.69 -2.71 -20.69
CA ASN A 118 -3.74 -3.54 -21.89
C ASN A 118 -2.42 -4.27 -22.20
N PHE A 119 -1.28 -3.73 -21.77
CA PHE A 119 0.04 -4.33 -21.92
C PHE A 119 0.43 -5.19 -20.70
N LEU A 120 -0.22 -4.98 -19.55
CA LEU A 120 0.02 -5.79 -18.37
C LEU A 120 -0.50 -7.21 -18.59
N ARG A 121 0.38 -8.18 -18.30
CA ARG A 121 0.00 -9.59 -18.35
C ARG A 121 -1.04 -9.85 -17.26
N LYS A 122 -2.25 -10.22 -17.68
CA LYS A 122 -3.31 -10.68 -16.76
C LYS A 122 -2.86 -11.96 -16.06
N LEU A 123 -3.23 -12.11 -14.79
CA LEU A 123 -3.03 -13.35 -14.05
C LEU A 123 -3.72 -14.50 -14.79
N THR A 124 -2.96 -15.55 -15.09
CA THR A 124 -3.44 -16.70 -15.85
C THR A 124 -4.16 -17.66 -14.92
N TYR A 125 -5.49 -17.60 -14.91
CA TYR A 125 -6.36 -18.60 -14.30
C TYR A 125 -7.01 -19.47 -15.38
N THR A 126 -6.94 -20.80 -15.23
CA THR A 126 -7.66 -21.74 -16.10
C THR A 126 -9.17 -21.64 -15.81
N LYS A 127 -10.02 -21.63 -16.86
CA LYS A 127 -11.49 -21.56 -16.70
C LYS A 127 -12.03 -22.67 -15.78
N ALA A 128 -11.49 -23.89 -15.90
CA ALA A 128 -11.82 -25.01 -15.03
C ALA A 128 -11.58 -24.71 -13.53
N PHE A 129 -10.50 -23.98 -13.20
CA PHE A 129 -10.18 -23.61 -11.81
C PHE A 129 -11.11 -22.52 -11.27
N LEU A 130 -11.58 -21.60 -12.13
CA LEU A 130 -12.52 -20.55 -11.75
C LEU A 130 -13.94 -21.10 -11.54
N ASP A 131 -14.35 -22.08 -12.36
CA ASP A 131 -15.66 -22.73 -12.26
C ASP A 131 -15.72 -23.72 -11.09
N GLU A 132 -14.65 -24.49 -10.85
CA GLU A 132 -14.60 -25.48 -9.76
C GLU A 132 -14.64 -24.85 -8.36
N ASN A 133 -14.16 -23.62 -8.22
CA ASN A 133 -14.11 -22.92 -6.93
C ASN A 133 -15.21 -21.84 -6.77
N ASN A 134 -16.20 -21.76 -7.66
CA ASN A 134 -17.29 -20.76 -7.61
C ASN A 134 -16.82 -19.28 -7.56
N PHE A 135 -15.58 -18.96 -7.95
CA PHE A 135 -15.05 -17.60 -7.85
C PHE A 135 -15.76 -16.59 -8.78
N GLN A 136 -16.43 -17.07 -9.83
CA GLN A 136 -17.29 -16.22 -10.67
C GLN A 136 -18.50 -15.65 -9.91
N HIS A 137 -18.97 -16.31 -8.84
CA HIS A 137 -20.12 -15.86 -8.07
C HIS A 137 -19.75 -14.81 -7.01
N ASN A 138 -18.46 -14.66 -6.67
CA ASN A 138 -17.96 -13.77 -5.62
C ASN A 138 -17.39 -12.43 -6.13
N ASN A 139 -17.75 -11.98 -7.34
CA ASN A 139 -17.21 -10.77 -7.98
C ASN A 139 -15.66 -10.73 -8.05
N TYR A 140 -15.01 -11.90 -8.09
CA TYR A 140 -13.55 -11.97 -8.18
C TYR A 140 -13.11 -11.50 -9.57
N ASP A 141 -12.53 -10.30 -9.65
CA ASP A 141 -11.98 -9.75 -10.88
C ASP A 141 -10.46 -9.97 -10.95
N PRO A 142 -9.98 -11.01 -11.65
CA PRO A 142 -8.55 -11.29 -11.78
C PRO A 142 -7.79 -10.16 -12.49
N SER A 143 -8.47 -9.32 -13.28
CA SER A 143 -7.84 -8.20 -13.97
C SER A 143 -7.48 -7.07 -13.01
N GLN A 144 -8.36 -6.74 -12.05
CA GLN A 144 -8.10 -5.73 -11.02
C GLN A 144 -6.95 -6.14 -10.11
N ASN A 145 -6.95 -7.40 -9.65
CA ASN A 145 -5.88 -7.94 -8.81
C ASN A 145 -4.53 -7.95 -9.55
N SER A 146 -4.54 -8.21 -10.87
CA SER A 146 -3.34 -8.08 -11.70
C SER A 146 -2.82 -6.63 -11.69
N ILE A 147 -3.68 -5.64 -11.94
CA ILE A 147 -3.26 -4.23 -11.98
C ILE A 147 -2.71 -3.78 -10.62
N LEU A 148 -3.36 -4.16 -9.51
CA LEU A 148 -2.91 -3.83 -8.15
C LEU A 148 -1.56 -4.48 -7.84
N MET A 149 -1.38 -5.75 -8.18
CA MET A 149 -0.10 -6.44 -7.95
C MET A 149 1.05 -5.83 -8.78
N ALA A 150 0.79 -5.39 -10.01
CA ALA A 150 1.78 -4.67 -10.84
C ALA A 150 2.11 -3.32 -10.20
N THR A 151 1.08 -2.61 -9.73
CA THR A 151 1.21 -1.32 -9.05
C THR A 151 2.12 -1.45 -7.84
N GLY A 152 1.87 -2.42 -6.96
CA GLY A 152 2.71 -2.65 -5.78
C GLY A 152 4.15 -2.97 -6.15
N SER A 153 4.37 -3.79 -7.18
CA SER A 153 5.72 -4.14 -7.64
C SER A 153 6.50 -2.91 -8.11
N ILE A 154 5.89 -2.07 -8.97
CA ILE A 154 6.51 -0.84 -9.47
C ILE A 154 6.74 0.16 -8.33
N TYR A 155 5.72 0.37 -7.50
CA TYR A 155 5.76 1.30 -6.38
C TYR A 155 6.90 0.97 -5.40
N TYR A 156 6.99 -0.27 -4.92
CA TYR A 156 8.05 -0.65 -3.98
C TYR A 156 9.44 -0.59 -4.62
N SER A 157 9.59 -0.94 -5.91
CA SER A 157 10.86 -0.77 -6.62
C SER A 157 11.29 0.69 -6.73
N LEU A 158 10.37 1.59 -7.09
CA LEU A 158 10.64 3.03 -7.17
C LEU A 158 10.95 3.63 -5.79
N LEU A 159 10.27 3.17 -4.75
CA LEU A 159 10.48 3.64 -3.38
C LEU A 159 11.86 3.22 -2.86
N ILE A 160 12.27 1.97 -3.10
CA ILE A 160 13.63 1.49 -2.76
C ILE A 160 14.68 2.30 -3.52
N PHE A 161 14.49 2.50 -4.83
CA PHE A 161 15.43 3.27 -5.64
C PHE A 161 15.56 4.73 -5.15
N SER A 162 14.44 5.36 -4.80
CA SER A 162 14.40 6.72 -4.27
C SER A 162 15.10 6.82 -2.93
N TYR A 163 14.89 5.85 -2.04
CA TYR A 163 15.55 5.79 -0.73
C TYR A 163 17.07 5.63 -0.87
N LEU A 164 17.52 4.67 -1.70
CA LEU A 164 18.95 4.44 -1.94
C LEU A 164 19.63 5.65 -2.58
N SER A 165 18.97 6.31 -3.53
CA SER A 165 19.49 7.52 -4.17
C SER A 165 19.65 8.66 -3.17
N ASN A 166 18.67 8.83 -2.27
CA ASN A 166 18.74 9.86 -1.23
C ASN A 166 19.89 9.58 -0.24
N GLU A 167 20.08 8.32 0.18
CA GLU A 167 21.19 7.94 1.07
C GLU A 167 22.55 8.15 0.40
N TYR A 168 22.66 7.84 -0.90
CA TYR A 168 23.88 8.07 -1.68
C TYR A 168 24.25 9.56 -1.78
N LEU A 169 23.25 10.43 -2.00
CA LEU A 169 23.46 11.87 -2.07
C LEU A 169 23.86 12.47 -0.70
N GLU A 170 23.25 12.01 0.39
CA GLU A 170 23.61 12.45 1.74
C GLU A 170 25.06 12.08 2.11
N LYS A 171 25.53 10.89 1.71
CA LYS A 171 26.93 10.48 1.88
C LYS A 171 27.91 11.33 1.06
N LYS A 172 27.49 11.83 -0.11
CA LYS A 172 28.34 12.63 -1.00
C LYS A 172 28.45 14.11 -0.57
N GLN A 173 27.44 14.64 0.13
CA GLN A 173 27.44 16.02 0.65
C GLN A 173 28.04 16.15 2.06
N GLY A 174 28.32 15.03 2.74
CA GLY A 174 28.97 14.98 4.05
C GLY A 174 30.50 14.97 4.03
N HIS A 175 31.12 15.29 2.88
CA HIS A 175 32.57 15.46 2.71
C HIS A 175 32.90 16.88 2.27
#